data_AF-A0AAW6UFA9-F1
#
_entry.id   AF-A0AAW6UFA9-F1
#
_cell.length_a   1.000
_cell.length_b   1.000
_cell.length_c   1.000
_cell.angle_alpha   90.00
_cell.angle_beta   90.00
_cell.angle_gamma   90.00
#
_symmetry.space_group_name_H-M   'P 1'
#
loop_
_entity.id
_entity.type
_entity.pdbx_description
1 polymer ?
#
loop_
_entity_poly.entity_id
_entity_poly.type
_entity_poly.pdbx_seq_one_letter_code
_entity_poly.pdbx_strand_id
1 'polypeptide(L)'
;MQKILKIDESDNLIVALKDLQAGDIYHWGSEEVTLVTDVKAKHKFAMEAIPVDGIVSMYGTAVGKATKPIAKGEVITVDNIRHYAAPVSLEQDAPYEWNAPDVSAYQGRTFKGYIREDGRVGTANYWLIFPLVFCENRNVTKLTDALNEALGYTNNSLKNFALDLTAGEQREGAKPKLFPHIEGVRCITVTSGCGGATSDSKTMCDVLAAYADHPNVIGITVFSLGCEKAQRKMFKESLAARNSNFNKPALYFRQQEWNSEEEMMQTALKQTYECMKAVEPQSRVDVPLFHLKLGVKCGASDGFSGISGNPAMGLVSDWLVTLGGASGLAEFPELCGAEGDMVKRCVSFEDKRKFLDLMERYEKTANFFNTTIADNPSPGNIADGLITDAIKSTGAAKKGGTSPISAVCDYAEPMPDSGLSLVCTPGNDVDAVTGLVAAGCNVVIFSTGLGTPTGNPIVPVLKISTNSAIAERLSDIIDYDCGPIIDGVPLPTISKGLFERVIETASGDYQVQADRLEQFDFLLWKRSLDL
;
A
#
# COMPACT_ATOMS: atom_id res chain seq x y z
N MET A 1 -16.37 28.83 -0.28
CA MET A 1 -16.00 27.43 -0.58
C MET A 1 -15.57 27.37 -2.02
N GLN A 2 -14.38 26.83 -2.27
CA GLN A 2 -13.85 26.65 -3.62
C GLN A 2 -14.74 25.66 -4.39
N LYS A 3 -15.08 25.98 -5.64
CA LYS A 3 -15.91 25.12 -6.51
C LYS A 3 -15.12 24.45 -7.63
N ILE A 4 -13.98 25.03 -7.97
CA ILE A 4 -13.10 24.57 -9.04
C ILE A 4 -11.65 24.57 -8.58
N LEU A 5 -10.84 23.67 -9.14
CA LEU A 5 -9.41 23.57 -8.83
C LEU A 5 -8.60 23.36 -10.12
N LYS A 6 -7.62 24.22 -10.35
CA LYS A 6 -6.52 23.95 -11.27
C LYS A 6 -5.37 23.36 -10.45
N ILE A 7 -4.86 22.20 -10.86
CA ILE A 7 -3.87 21.45 -10.05
C ILE A 7 -2.47 21.98 -10.31
N ASP A 8 -2.11 22.16 -11.57
CA ASP A 8 -0.88 22.80 -12.00
C ASP A 8 -1.20 24.02 -12.87
N GLU A 9 -0.40 25.07 -12.77
CA GLU A 9 -0.62 26.31 -13.55
C GLU A 9 -0.54 26.07 -15.07
N SER A 10 0.21 25.06 -15.51
CA SER A 10 0.33 24.66 -16.92
C SER A 10 -0.82 23.76 -17.42
N ASP A 11 -1.75 23.37 -16.55
CA ASP A 11 -2.90 22.56 -16.96
C ASP A 11 -3.85 23.37 -17.85
N ASN A 12 -4.40 22.73 -18.88
CA ASN A 12 -5.52 23.28 -19.65
C ASN A 12 -6.89 22.72 -19.21
N LEU A 13 -6.87 21.81 -18.24
CA LEU A 13 -8.05 21.32 -17.55
C LEU A 13 -8.22 21.95 -16.16
N ILE A 14 -9.47 22.11 -15.76
CA ILE A 14 -9.86 22.39 -14.38
C ILE A 14 -10.79 21.30 -13.86
N VAL A 15 -10.64 20.97 -12.56
CA VAL A 15 -11.50 20.03 -11.85
C VAL A 15 -12.68 20.75 -11.21
N ALA A 16 -13.87 20.19 -11.37
CA ALA A 16 -15.06 20.57 -10.62
C ALA A 16 -15.06 19.89 -9.24
N LEU A 17 -15.08 20.68 -8.16
CA LEU A 17 -15.17 20.18 -6.78
C LEU A 17 -16.62 19.94 -6.34
N LYS A 18 -17.57 20.49 -7.09
CA LYS A 18 -19.03 20.36 -6.91
C LYS A 18 -19.69 20.25 -8.28
N ASP A 19 -20.97 19.87 -8.31
CA ASP A 19 -21.75 19.96 -9.54
C ASP A 19 -21.88 21.43 -9.98
N LEU A 20 -21.56 21.70 -11.24
CA LEU A 20 -21.57 23.00 -11.89
C LEU A 20 -22.57 22.98 -13.05
N GLN A 21 -23.20 24.11 -13.35
CA GLN A 21 -24.24 24.20 -14.37
C GLN A 21 -23.75 24.94 -15.62
N ALA A 22 -24.25 24.55 -16.79
CA ALA A 22 -24.03 25.30 -18.01
C ALA A 22 -24.51 26.76 -17.86
N GLY A 23 -23.73 27.70 -18.39
CA GLY A 23 -23.96 29.14 -18.27
C GLY A 23 -23.33 29.79 -17.04
N ASP A 24 -22.90 29.01 -16.04
CA ASP A 24 -22.13 29.55 -14.91
C ASP A 24 -20.78 30.13 -15.39
N ILE A 25 -20.36 31.22 -14.76
CA ILE A 25 -19.05 31.84 -14.98
C ILE A 25 -18.15 31.55 -13.76
N TYR A 26 -16.97 31.02 -14.02
CA TYR A 26 -15.94 30.77 -13.02
C TYR A 26 -14.65 31.51 -13.35
N HIS A 27 -13.88 31.82 -12.30
CA HIS A 27 -12.59 32.50 -12.41
C HIS A 27 -11.49 31.65 -11.76
N TRP A 28 -10.34 31.57 -12.44
CA TRP A 28 -9.09 31.05 -11.89
C TRP A 28 -7.97 32.05 -12.13
N GLY A 29 -7.49 32.71 -11.07
CA GLY A 29 -6.58 33.83 -11.21
C GLY A 29 -7.20 34.96 -12.06
N SER A 30 -6.56 35.31 -13.17
CA SER A 30 -7.07 36.28 -14.15
C SER A 30 -7.90 35.66 -15.27
N GLU A 31 -8.00 34.33 -15.35
CA GLU A 31 -8.75 33.64 -16.40
C GLU A 31 -10.23 33.54 -16.04
N GLU A 32 -11.10 33.86 -17.00
CA GLU A 32 -12.55 33.68 -16.92
C GLU A 32 -12.99 32.58 -17.88
N VAL A 33 -13.97 31.76 -17.46
CA VAL A 33 -14.57 30.71 -18.27
C VAL A 33 -16.07 30.63 -18.03
N THR A 34 -16.87 30.63 -19.10
CA THR A 34 -18.29 30.30 -19.06
C THR A 34 -18.45 28.83 -19.40
N LEU A 35 -19.14 28.06 -18.55
CA LEU A 35 -19.41 26.66 -18.84
C LEU A 35 -20.43 26.53 -19.99
N VAL A 36 -20.14 25.66 -20.95
CA VAL A 36 -21.06 25.38 -22.07
C VAL A 36 -21.85 24.08 -21.88
N THR A 37 -21.46 23.29 -20.88
CA THR A 37 -22.10 22.03 -20.46
C THR A 37 -22.14 21.95 -18.95
N ASP A 38 -23.08 21.20 -18.39
CA ASP A 38 -23.03 20.82 -16.97
C ASP A 38 -21.77 20.00 -16.69
N VAL A 39 -21.17 20.20 -15.50
CA VAL A 39 -19.98 19.46 -15.07
C VAL A 39 -20.24 18.88 -13.70
N LYS A 40 -20.26 17.55 -13.58
CA LYS A 40 -20.42 16.88 -12.28
C LYS A 40 -19.17 17.07 -11.41
N ALA A 41 -19.34 17.02 -10.09
CA ALA A 41 -18.22 16.93 -9.17
C ALA A 41 -17.25 15.81 -9.58
N LYS A 42 -15.95 16.05 -9.39
CA LYS A 42 -14.81 15.19 -9.81
C LYS A 42 -14.49 15.19 -11.32
N HIS A 43 -15.41 15.64 -12.17
CA HIS A 43 -15.16 15.75 -13.62
C HIS A 43 -14.38 17.03 -13.94
N LYS A 44 -13.91 17.13 -15.18
CA LYS A 44 -13.06 18.23 -15.64
C LYS A 44 -13.64 18.92 -16.85
N PHE A 45 -13.24 20.16 -17.06
CA PHE A 45 -13.61 20.94 -18.24
C PHE A 45 -12.41 21.74 -18.76
N ALA A 46 -12.45 22.12 -20.03
CA ALA A 46 -11.36 22.82 -20.70
C ALA A 46 -11.36 24.33 -20.40
N MET A 47 -10.20 24.90 -20.09
CA MET A 47 -10.01 26.34 -19.89
C MET A 47 -9.80 27.11 -21.20
N GLU A 48 -9.57 26.40 -22.28
CA GLU A 48 -9.34 26.90 -23.63
C GLU A 48 -10.01 25.99 -24.67
N ALA A 49 -10.10 26.44 -25.92
CA ALA A 49 -10.55 25.58 -27.00
C ALA A 49 -9.43 24.61 -27.40
N ILE A 50 -9.73 23.31 -27.46
CA ILE A 50 -8.75 22.26 -27.79
C ILE A 50 -9.13 21.67 -29.16
N PRO A 51 -8.28 21.79 -30.19
CA PRO A 51 -8.55 21.20 -31.49
C PRO A 51 -8.41 19.68 -31.45
N VAL A 52 -8.90 18.98 -32.48
CA VAL A 52 -8.65 17.54 -32.67
C VAL A 52 -7.15 17.26 -32.60
N ASP A 53 -6.77 16.18 -31.90
CA ASP A 53 -5.40 15.79 -31.57
C ASP A 53 -4.62 16.76 -30.66
N GLY A 54 -5.26 17.84 -30.21
CA GLY A 54 -4.74 18.75 -29.19
C GLY A 54 -4.50 18.03 -27.86
N ILE A 55 -3.45 18.43 -27.15
CA ILE A 55 -3.06 17.86 -25.87
C ILE A 55 -4.03 18.32 -24.79
N VAL A 56 -4.42 17.37 -23.95
CA VAL A 56 -5.15 17.61 -22.71
C VAL A 56 -4.16 17.41 -21.56
N SER A 57 -3.96 18.44 -20.73
CA SER A 57 -3.00 18.42 -19.63
C SER A 57 -3.66 18.52 -18.26
N MET A 58 -3.14 17.74 -17.32
CA MET A 58 -3.51 17.73 -15.92
C MET A 58 -2.28 17.33 -15.10
N TYR A 59 -2.13 17.88 -13.88
CA TYR A 59 -0.98 17.62 -13.02
C TYR A 59 0.36 18.06 -13.62
N GLY A 60 0.36 19.01 -14.56
CA GLY A 60 1.54 19.53 -15.25
C GLY A 60 2.07 18.61 -16.35
N THR A 61 1.28 17.65 -16.81
CA THR A 61 1.67 16.70 -17.87
C THR A 61 0.53 16.38 -18.82
N ALA A 62 0.85 15.82 -19.99
CA ALA A 62 -0.13 15.33 -20.95
C ALA A 62 -0.82 14.07 -20.41
N VAL A 63 -2.16 14.08 -20.41
CA VAL A 63 -2.99 12.97 -19.91
C VAL A 63 -4.02 12.47 -20.93
N GLY A 64 -4.06 13.10 -22.11
CA GLY A 64 -4.96 12.73 -23.18
C GLY A 64 -4.77 13.56 -24.43
N LYS A 65 -5.49 13.16 -25.48
CA LYS A 65 -5.68 13.96 -26.70
C LYS A 65 -7.15 14.07 -27.03
N ALA A 66 -7.55 15.23 -27.53
CA ALA A 66 -8.92 15.44 -27.99
C ALA A 66 -9.20 14.61 -29.26
N THR A 67 -10.32 13.88 -29.29
CA THR A 67 -10.79 13.11 -30.45
C THR A 67 -11.77 13.91 -31.31
N LYS A 68 -12.30 15.00 -30.76
CA LYS A 68 -13.20 15.98 -31.38
C LYS A 68 -12.74 17.37 -30.95
N PRO A 69 -13.13 18.46 -31.65
CA PRO A 69 -12.93 19.80 -31.13
C PRO A 69 -13.66 19.95 -29.79
N ILE A 70 -12.99 20.52 -28.79
CA ILE A 70 -13.54 20.79 -27.45
C ILE A 70 -13.57 22.31 -27.27
N ALA A 71 -14.73 22.87 -26.94
CA ALA A 71 -14.87 24.29 -26.67
C ALA A 71 -14.33 24.66 -25.28
N LYS A 72 -13.92 25.92 -25.12
CA LYS A 72 -13.65 26.48 -23.79
C LYS A 72 -14.90 26.36 -22.92
N GLY A 73 -14.75 25.84 -21.70
CA GLY A 73 -15.85 25.58 -20.76
C GLY A 73 -16.61 24.28 -21.01
N GLU A 74 -16.18 23.45 -21.97
CA GLU A 74 -16.81 22.16 -22.25
C GLU A 74 -16.22 21.07 -21.35
N VAL A 75 -17.08 20.18 -20.86
CA VAL A 75 -16.70 18.99 -20.09
C VAL A 75 -15.89 18.02 -20.95
N ILE A 76 -14.86 17.42 -20.37
CA ILE A 76 -14.17 16.29 -21.00
C ILE A 76 -14.86 14.98 -20.64
N THR A 77 -14.97 14.09 -21.61
CA THR A 77 -15.62 12.78 -21.48
C THR A 77 -14.84 11.73 -22.27
N VAL A 78 -15.15 10.47 -22.05
CA VAL A 78 -14.61 9.36 -22.87
C VAL A 78 -14.96 9.47 -24.36
N ASP A 79 -15.93 10.32 -24.73
CA ASP A 79 -16.36 10.51 -26.12
C ASP A 79 -15.59 11.61 -26.86
N ASN A 80 -14.92 12.52 -26.14
CA ASN A 80 -14.20 13.66 -26.73
C ASN A 80 -12.69 13.66 -26.44
N ILE A 81 -12.19 12.75 -25.59
CA ILE A 81 -10.75 12.52 -25.41
C ILE A 81 -10.38 11.04 -25.46
N ARG A 82 -9.11 10.75 -25.74
CA ARG A 82 -8.49 9.41 -25.65
C ARG A 82 -7.24 9.46 -24.78
N HIS A 83 -6.89 8.31 -24.19
CA HIS A 83 -5.65 8.14 -23.45
C HIS A 83 -4.44 8.55 -24.31
N TYR A 84 -3.54 9.32 -23.70
CA TYR A 84 -2.24 9.65 -24.27
C TYR A 84 -1.28 10.01 -23.13
N ALA A 85 -0.09 9.44 -23.17
CA ALA A 85 1.05 9.84 -22.35
C ALA A 85 2.24 10.16 -23.26
N ALA A 86 3.07 11.11 -22.83
CA ALA A 86 4.25 11.49 -23.61
C ALA A 86 5.23 10.30 -23.72
N PRO A 87 5.85 10.07 -24.90
CA PRO A 87 6.88 9.04 -25.05
C PRO A 87 8.03 9.23 -24.06
N VAL A 88 8.49 8.14 -23.47
CA VAL A 88 9.60 8.14 -22.53
C VAL A 88 10.92 8.02 -23.27
N SER A 89 11.89 8.88 -22.96
CA SER A 89 13.27 8.76 -23.42
C SER A 89 14.20 8.47 -22.25
N LEU A 90 15.04 7.46 -22.40
CA LEU A 90 16.10 7.13 -21.44
C LEU A 90 17.32 8.06 -21.56
N GLU A 91 17.44 8.81 -22.66
CA GLU A 91 18.56 9.71 -22.97
C GLU A 91 18.42 11.10 -22.33
N GLN A 92 17.40 11.31 -21.48
CA GLN A 92 17.29 12.55 -20.70
C GLN A 92 18.35 12.56 -19.59
N ASP A 93 19.44 13.29 -19.85
CA ASP A 93 20.63 13.44 -18.99
C ASP A 93 20.56 14.63 -18.02
N ALA A 94 19.49 15.44 -18.07
CA ALA A 94 19.36 16.55 -17.13
C ALA A 94 19.06 16.01 -15.71
N PRO A 95 19.84 16.37 -14.68
CA PRO A 95 19.58 15.95 -13.32
C PRO A 95 18.21 16.47 -12.87
N TYR A 96 17.44 15.62 -12.19
CA TYR A 96 16.17 16.02 -11.60
C TYR A 96 16.42 16.97 -10.43
N GLU A 97 16.01 18.23 -10.59
CA GLU A 97 16.06 19.21 -9.52
C GLU A 97 14.89 19.00 -8.56
N TRP A 98 15.21 18.70 -7.31
CA TRP A 98 14.23 18.53 -6.24
C TRP A 98 14.49 19.55 -5.13
N ASN A 99 13.45 20.31 -4.80
CA ASN A 99 13.45 21.21 -3.64
C ASN A 99 12.92 20.44 -2.44
N ALA A 100 13.83 19.87 -1.64
CA ALA A 100 13.47 19.15 -0.43
C ALA A 100 12.59 20.03 0.49
N PRO A 101 11.46 19.52 1.01
CA PRO A 101 10.58 20.28 1.89
C PRO A 101 11.26 20.66 3.21
N ASP A 102 10.79 21.74 3.83
CA ASP A 102 11.24 22.12 5.18
C ASP A 102 10.77 21.09 6.22
N VAL A 103 11.74 20.46 6.89
CA VAL A 103 11.53 19.49 7.98
C VAL A 103 12.03 19.99 9.33
N SER A 104 12.28 21.30 9.48
CA SER A 104 12.75 21.91 10.73
C SER A 104 11.88 21.54 11.94
N ALA A 105 10.57 21.47 11.77
CA ALA A 105 9.61 21.06 12.81
C ALA A 105 9.75 19.59 13.25
N TYR A 106 10.43 18.76 12.46
CA TYR A 106 10.61 17.33 12.71
C TYR A 106 12.05 16.96 13.10
N GLN A 107 12.98 17.92 13.13
CA GLN A 107 14.35 17.66 13.56
C GLN A 107 14.38 17.16 15.01
N GLY A 108 15.04 16.02 15.24
CA GLY A 108 15.14 15.40 16.56
C GLY A 108 13.84 14.74 17.05
N ARG A 109 12.76 14.73 16.25
CA ARG A 109 11.57 13.93 16.57
C ARG A 109 11.91 12.44 16.50
N THR A 110 11.17 11.66 17.29
CA THR A 110 11.33 10.22 17.42
C THR A 110 9.99 9.51 17.29
N PHE A 111 10.05 8.18 17.13
CA PHE A 111 8.94 7.28 17.39
C PHE A 111 9.42 6.16 18.33
N LYS A 112 8.49 5.49 19.03
CA LYS A 112 8.82 4.41 19.96
C LYS A 112 8.87 3.05 19.25
N GLY A 113 10.06 2.52 19.03
CA GLY A 113 10.28 1.25 18.33
C GLY A 113 11.12 0.22 19.10
N TYR A 114 11.19 -1.00 18.57
CA TYR A 114 12.04 -2.08 19.07
C TYR A 114 13.32 -2.19 18.24
N ILE A 115 14.47 -1.86 18.82
CA ILE A 115 15.76 -1.99 18.14
C ILE A 115 16.15 -3.48 18.06
N ARG A 116 16.52 -3.94 16.86
CA ARG A 116 17.02 -5.30 16.61
C ARG A 116 18.55 -5.33 16.63
N GLU A 117 19.12 -6.52 16.79
CA GLU A 117 20.58 -6.71 16.83
C GLU A 117 21.29 -6.24 15.55
N ASP A 118 20.59 -6.25 14.42
CA ASP A 118 21.08 -5.77 13.13
C ASP A 118 20.87 -4.25 12.90
N GLY A 119 20.37 -3.53 13.90
CA GLY A 119 20.12 -2.09 13.87
C GLY A 119 18.79 -1.67 13.23
N ARG A 120 18.03 -2.59 12.64
CA ARG A 120 16.66 -2.30 12.15
C ARG A 120 15.72 -2.06 13.33
N VAL A 121 14.64 -1.32 13.09
CA VAL A 121 13.65 -1.01 14.13
C VAL A 121 12.28 -1.56 13.76
N GLY A 122 11.71 -2.35 14.67
CA GLY A 122 10.34 -2.84 14.58
C GLY A 122 9.34 -1.88 15.20
N THR A 123 8.15 -1.79 14.62
CA THR A 123 6.96 -1.12 15.17
C THR A 123 6.05 -2.09 15.93
N ALA A 124 6.40 -3.38 16.02
CA ALA A 124 5.69 -4.41 16.79
C ALA A 124 6.59 -5.65 17.05
N ASN A 125 6.14 -6.57 17.91
CA ASN A 125 6.68 -7.91 18.13
C ASN A 125 5.57 -8.96 17.87
N TYR A 126 5.60 -9.58 16.69
CA TYR A 126 4.69 -10.66 16.32
C TYR A 126 5.41 -12.01 16.26
N TRP A 127 4.73 -13.05 16.73
CA TRP A 127 5.08 -14.43 16.36
C TRP A 127 4.30 -14.83 15.10
N LEU A 128 4.99 -15.25 14.04
CA LEU A 128 4.36 -15.52 12.76
C LEU A 128 4.26 -17.02 12.47
N ILE A 129 3.06 -17.49 12.13
CA ILE A 129 2.79 -18.89 11.78
C ILE A 129 2.33 -18.94 10.32
N PHE A 130 2.97 -19.75 9.49
CA PHE A 130 2.61 -19.84 8.07
C PHE A 130 2.97 -21.19 7.44
N PRO A 131 2.27 -21.57 6.35
CA PRO A 131 2.55 -22.78 5.62
C PRO A 131 3.35 -22.50 4.34
N LEU A 132 4.05 -23.51 3.84
CA LEU A 132 4.66 -23.52 2.51
C LEU A 132 3.74 -24.11 1.43
N VAL A 133 2.50 -24.48 1.78
CA VAL A 133 1.49 -24.96 0.82
C VAL A 133 0.09 -24.82 1.40
N PHE A 134 -0.90 -24.52 0.55
CA PHE A 134 -2.29 -24.32 0.95
C PHE A 134 -2.90 -25.49 1.75
N CYS A 135 -2.41 -26.73 1.55
CA CYS A 135 -2.88 -27.91 2.29
C CYS A 135 -2.69 -27.80 3.82
N GLU A 136 -1.72 -27.00 4.26
CA GLU A 136 -1.43 -26.78 5.68
C GLU A 136 -2.14 -25.54 6.27
N ASN A 137 -2.91 -24.78 5.47
CA ASN A 137 -3.64 -23.59 5.93
C ASN A 137 -4.50 -23.88 7.16
N ARG A 138 -5.20 -25.03 7.17
CA ARG A 138 -6.05 -25.43 8.30
C ARG A 138 -5.24 -25.58 9.60
N ASN A 139 -4.05 -26.16 9.51
CA ASN A 139 -3.21 -26.44 10.67
C ASN A 139 -2.67 -25.14 11.26
N VAL A 140 -2.15 -24.24 10.43
CA VAL A 140 -1.64 -22.94 10.89
C VAL A 140 -2.74 -22.07 11.51
N THR A 141 -3.95 -22.06 10.94
CA THR A 141 -5.09 -21.33 11.50
C THR A 141 -5.47 -21.90 12.86
N LYS A 142 -5.68 -23.22 12.96
CA LYS A 142 -6.01 -23.88 14.25
C LYS A 142 -4.98 -23.61 15.34
N LEU A 143 -3.68 -23.68 15.00
CA LEU A 143 -2.61 -23.40 15.95
C LEU A 143 -2.63 -21.95 16.41
N THR A 144 -2.82 -21.02 15.48
CA THR A 144 -2.85 -19.59 15.76
C THR A 144 -4.04 -19.23 16.64
N ASP A 145 -5.24 -19.75 16.34
CA ASP A 145 -6.45 -19.51 17.12
C ASP A 145 -6.30 -20.04 18.55
N ALA A 146 -5.81 -21.27 18.70
CA ALA A 146 -5.58 -21.89 20.00
C ALA A 146 -4.59 -21.08 20.86
N LEU A 147 -3.51 -20.59 20.25
CA LEU A 147 -2.53 -19.75 20.95
C LEU A 147 -3.11 -18.38 21.29
N ASN A 148 -3.79 -17.71 20.38
CA ASN A 148 -4.39 -16.39 20.63
C ASN A 148 -5.44 -16.45 21.75
N GLU A 149 -6.27 -17.49 21.77
CA GLU A 149 -7.28 -17.68 22.83
C GLU A 149 -6.65 -18.00 24.18
N ALA A 150 -5.64 -18.88 24.21
CA ALA A 150 -4.95 -19.27 25.44
C ALA A 150 -4.08 -18.13 26.03
N LEU A 151 -3.51 -17.27 25.18
CA LEU A 151 -2.57 -16.22 25.58
C LEU A 151 -3.21 -14.84 25.75
N GLY A 152 -4.50 -14.69 25.44
CA GLY A 152 -5.26 -13.44 25.64
C GLY A 152 -5.09 -12.41 24.52
N TYR A 153 -4.87 -12.84 23.27
CA TYR A 153 -4.71 -11.95 22.11
C TYR A 153 -5.97 -11.79 21.24
N THR A 154 -7.01 -12.59 21.45
CA THR A 154 -8.22 -12.61 20.61
C THR A 154 -9.16 -11.42 20.85
N ASN A 155 -9.70 -10.83 19.77
CA ASN A 155 -10.89 -9.99 19.84
C ASN A 155 -12.18 -10.82 19.77
N ASN A 156 -12.86 -10.97 20.90
CA ASN A 156 -14.09 -11.77 20.98
C ASN A 156 -15.38 -10.99 20.66
N SER A 157 -15.33 -9.77 20.12
CA SER A 157 -16.54 -8.94 19.92
C SER A 157 -17.66 -9.63 19.13
N LEU A 158 -17.37 -10.15 17.93
CA LEU A 158 -18.36 -10.85 17.11
C LEU A 158 -18.75 -12.21 17.69
N LYS A 159 -17.80 -12.94 18.31
CA LYS A 159 -18.05 -14.21 19.02
C LYS A 159 -19.03 -14.00 20.18
N ASN A 160 -18.82 -12.93 20.96
CA ASN A 160 -19.69 -12.54 22.06
C ASN A 160 -21.08 -12.15 21.56
N PHE A 161 -21.19 -11.41 20.46
CA PHE A 161 -22.48 -11.10 19.85
C PHE A 161 -23.22 -12.36 19.39
N ALA A 162 -22.53 -13.32 18.76
CA ALA A 162 -23.13 -14.60 18.37
C ALA A 162 -23.56 -15.45 19.58
N LEU A 163 -22.78 -15.41 20.67
CA LEU A 163 -23.17 -16.04 21.94
C LEU A 163 -24.42 -15.36 22.52
N ASP A 164 -24.51 -14.04 22.50
CA ASP A 164 -25.70 -13.30 22.97
C ASP A 164 -26.97 -13.67 22.17
N LEU A 165 -26.83 -14.04 20.90
CA LEU A 165 -27.95 -14.51 20.07
C LEU A 165 -28.43 -15.94 20.43
N THR A 166 -27.56 -16.75 21.04
CA THR A 166 -27.78 -18.20 21.24
C THR A 166 -27.91 -18.61 22.71
N ALA A 167 -27.33 -17.84 23.63
CA ALA A 167 -27.32 -18.08 25.06
C ALA A 167 -27.57 -16.76 25.81
N GLY A 168 -28.52 -16.80 26.76
CA GLY A 168 -28.65 -15.72 27.74
C GLY A 168 -27.46 -15.75 28.69
N GLU A 169 -26.58 -14.75 28.58
CA GLU A 169 -25.62 -14.33 29.61
C GLU A 169 -24.51 -15.35 29.99
N GLN A 170 -23.56 -15.60 29.09
CA GLN A 170 -22.20 -15.93 29.52
C GLN A 170 -21.18 -15.11 28.70
N ARG A 171 -20.73 -14.01 29.29
CA ARG A 171 -19.66 -13.18 28.74
C ARG A 171 -18.32 -13.71 29.26
N GLU A 172 -17.47 -14.21 28.38
CA GLU A 172 -16.04 -14.24 28.70
C GLU A 172 -15.51 -12.81 28.56
N GLY A 173 -15.06 -12.24 29.68
CA GLY A 173 -14.32 -10.98 29.67
C GLY A 173 -12.99 -11.12 28.94
N ALA A 174 -12.37 -9.99 28.56
CA ALA A 174 -11.04 -10.01 27.96
C ALA A 174 -10.04 -10.67 28.94
N LYS A 175 -9.38 -11.73 28.49
CA LYS A 175 -8.29 -12.38 29.25
C LYS A 175 -7.05 -11.47 29.20
N PRO A 176 -6.31 -11.30 30.32
CA PRO A 176 -5.07 -10.54 30.29
C PRO A 176 -4.05 -11.22 29.38
N LYS A 177 -3.29 -10.43 28.62
CA LYS A 177 -2.19 -10.95 27.78
C LYS A 177 -1.13 -11.61 28.65
N LEU A 178 -0.82 -12.88 28.37
CA LEU A 178 0.21 -13.61 29.12
C LEU A 178 1.62 -13.06 28.85
N PHE A 179 1.90 -12.62 27.62
CA PHE A 179 3.16 -11.96 27.25
C PHE A 179 2.89 -10.55 26.71
N PRO A 180 2.77 -9.51 27.57
CA PRO A 180 2.42 -8.16 27.13
C PRO A 180 3.40 -7.50 26.15
N HIS A 181 4.65 -7.97 26.10
CA HIS A 181 5.70 -7.49 25.20
C HIS A 181 5.62 -8.14 23.79
N ILE A 182 4.67 -9.05 23.57
CA ILE A 182 4.34 -9.63 22.27
C ILE A 182 2.96 -9.09 21.88
N GLU A 183 2.87 -8.43 20.74
CA GLU A 183 1.63 -7.79 20.29
C GLU A 183 0.56 -8.84 19.91
N GLY A 184 0.98 -10.00 19.37
CA GLY A 184 0.12 -11.16 19.16
C GLY A 184 0.76 -12.29 18.34
N VAL A 185 -0.01 -13.36 18.11
CA VAL A 185 0.32 -14.43 17.16
C VAL A 185 -0.42 -14.18 15.85
N ARG A 186 0.30 -14.19 14.74
CA ARG A 186 -0.22 -13.86 13.41
C ARG A 186 -0.13 -15.07 12.49
N CYS A 187 -1.19 -15.27 11.71
CA CYS A 187 -1.27 -16.33 10.72
C CYS A 187 -1.13 -15.73 9.32
N ILE A 188 -0.39 -16.41 8.45
CA ILE A 188 -0.49 -16.25 7.01
C ILE A 188 -1.04 -17.54 6.44
N THR A 189 -2.04 -17.43 5.56
CA THR A 189 -2.49 -18.53 4.71
C THR A 189 -2.02 -18.28 3.27
N VAL A 190 -1.85 -19.35 2.51
CA VAL A 190 -1.39 -19.25 1.11
C VAL A 190 -2.35 -19.96 0.17
N THR A 191 -2.46 -19.47 -1.06
CA THR A 191 -3.22 -20.10 -2.15
C THR A 191 -2.32 -20.84 -3.14
N SER A 192 -1.04 -21.03 -2.78
CA SER A 192 -0.02 -21.61 -3.65
C SER A 192 0.85 -22.66 -2.93
N GLY A 193 2.08 -22.88 -3.39
CA GLY A 193 3.02 -23.89 -2.89
C GLY A 193 3.03 -25.20 -3.67
N CYS A 194 1.94 -25.54 -4.36
CA CYS A 194 1.88 -26.65 -5.33
C CYS A 194 0.90 -26.30 -6.47
N GLY A 195 0.83 -27.11 -7.52
CA GLY A 195 -0.06 -26.91 -8.68
C GLY A 195 0.38 -25.81 -9.66
N GLY A 196 1.08 -24.77 -9.21
CA GLY A 196 1.58 -23.68 -10.08
C GLY A 196 3.00 -23.90 -10.62
N ALA A 197 3.54 -22.91 -11.34
CA ALA A 197 4.94 -22.94 -11.78
C ALA A 197 5.93 -22.88 -10.60
N THR A 198 7.12 -23.45 -10.81
CA THR A 198 8.20 -23.42 -9.81
C THR A 198 8.65 -21.99 -9.49
N SER A 199 8.55 -21.05 -10.45
CA SER A 199 8.84 -19.63 -10.24
C SER A 199 7.92 -19.00 -9.19
N ASP A 200 6.62 -19.28 -9.21
CA ASP A 200 5.69 -18.74 -8.22
C ASP A 200 5.94 -19.35 -6.82
N SER A 201 6.37 -20.61 -6.77
CA SER A 201 6.81 -21.23 -5.50
C SER A 201 8.06 -20.55 -4.93
N LYS A 202 9.01 -20.16 -5.80
CA LYS A 202 10.20 -19.39 -5.41
C LYS A 202 9.82 -18.00 -4.91
N THR A 203 8.97 -17.28 -5.65
CA THR A 203 8.46 -15.96 -5.25
C THR A 203 7.74 -16.03 -3.91
N MET A 204 6.90 -17.04 -3.68
CA MET A 204 6.27 -17.26 -2.38
C MET A 204 7.31 -17.45 -1.26
N CYS A 205 8.32 -18.30 -1.47
CA CYS A 205 9.40 -18.50 -0.51
C CYS A 205 10.16 -17.20 -0.21
N ASP A 206 10.37 -16.34 -1.21
CA ASP A 206 11.02 -15.03 -1.05
C ASP A 206 10.17 -14.04 -0.24
N VAL A 207 8.86 -13.97 -0.51
CA VAL A 207 7.93 -13.14 0.28
C VAL A 207 7.88 -13.63 1.73
N LEU A 208 7.70 -14.93 1.95
CA LEU A 208 7.63 -15.50 3.31
C LEU A 208 8.96 -15.33 4.06
N ALA A 209 10.09 -15.43 3.35
CA ALA A 209 11.41 -15.15 3.92
C ALA A 209 11.55 -13.68 4.32
N ALA A 210 11.07 -12.75 3.51
CA ALA A 210 11.04 -11.32 3.83
C ALA A 210 10.18 -11.04 5.07
N TYR A 211 9.02 -11.68 5.20
CA TYR A 211 8.16 -11.57 6.38
C TYR A 211 8.82 -12.16 7.63
N ALA A 212 9.45 -13.33 7.53
CA ALA A 212 10.19 -13.94 8.63
C ALA A 212 11.33 -13.04 9.11
N ASP A 213 12.06 -12.42 8.18
CA ASP A 213 13.16 -11.50 8.47
C ASP A 213 12.71 -10.10 8.91
N HIS A 214 11.46 -9.71 8.65
CA HIS A 214 10.94 -8.38 8.96
C HIS A 214 11.15 -7.97 10.43
N PRO A 215 11.52 -6.72 10.75
CA PRO A 215 11.81 -6.30 12.12
C PRO A 215 10.59 -6.35 13.04
N ASN A 216 9.36 -6.50 12.54
CA ASN A 216 8.17 -6.72 13.38
C ASN A 216 7.96 -8.18 13.80
N VAL A 217 8.71 -9.11 13.21
CA VAL A 217 8.61 -10.55 13.51
C VAL A 217 9.75 -10.94 14.43
N ILE A 218 9.41 -11.57 15.55
CA ILE A 218 10.37 -12.00 16.58
C ILE A 218 10.62 -13.52 16.57
N GLY A 219 9.81 -14.29 15.84
CA GLY A 219 9.96 -15.73 15.70
C GLY A 219 8.93 -16.30 14.73
N ILE A 220 9.22 -17.49 14.20
CA ILE A 220 8.39 -18.14 13.19
C ILE A 220 8.09 -19.61 13.51
N THR A 221 6.89 -20.05 13.14
CA THR A 221 6.51 -21.46 13.07
C THR A 221 6.05 -21.81 11.65
N VAL A 222 6.80 -22.67 10.97
CA VAL A 222 6.61 -22.99 9.55
C VAL A 222 6.06 -24.40 9.37
N PHE A 223 4.96 -24.51 8.64
CA PHE A 223 4.35 -25.78 8.25
C PHE A 223 4.62 -26.13 6.79
N SER A 224 4.77 -27.42 6.51
CA SER A 224 4.96 -27.98 5.18
C SER A 224 4.27 -29.34 5.11
N LEU A 225 3.80 -29.75 3.94
CA LEU A 225 3.15 -31.05 3.79
C LEU A 225 4.21 -32.14 3.58
N GLY A 226 5.07 -31.93 2.58
CA GLY A 226 6.21 -32.75 2.21
C GLY A 226 6.33 -33.10 0.73
N CYS A 227 5.30 -32.83 -0.08
CA CYS A 227 5.26 -33.13 -1.52
C CYS A 227 5.06 -31.89 -2.41
N GLU A 228 4.91 -30.70 -1.82
CA GLU A 228 4.75 -29.42 -2.50
C GLU A 228 5.99 -29.01 -3.32
N LYS A 229 5.86 -28.03 -4.23
CA LYS A 229 7.02 -27.47 -4.95
C LYS A 229 7.82 -26.53 -4.05
N ALA A 230 7.14 -25.74 -3.22
CA ALA A 230 7.75 -24.84 -2.24
C ALA A 230 8.28 -25.61 -1.02
N GLN A 231 9.34 -26.39 -1.21
CA GLN A 231 9.93 -27.22 -0.17
C GLN A 231 10.63 -26.39 0.91
N ARG A 232 10.73 -26.93 2.14
CA ARG A 232 11.47 -26.31 3.28
C ARG A 232 12.88 -25.86 2.89
N LYS A 233 13.57 -26.61 2.03
CA LYS A 233 14.90 -26.27 1.54
C LYS A 233 14.89 -24.95 0.76
N MET A 234 13.95 -24.76 -0.17
CA MET A 234 13.80 -23.55 -0.96
C MET A 234 13.51 -22.33 -0.07
N PHE A 235 12.62 -22.47 0.92
CA PHE A 235 12.36 -21.41 1.90
C PHE A 235 13.62 -21.03 2.69
N LYS A 236 14.38 -22.02 3.18
CA LYS A 236 15.64 -21.76 3.91
C LYS A 236 16.70 -21.08 3.04
N GLU A 237 16.78 -21.43 1.75
CA GLU A 237 17.66 -20.77 0.78
C GLU A 237 17.23 -19.32 0.54
N SER A 238 15.93 -19.06 0.37
CA SER A 238 15.36 -17.70 0.30
C SER A 238 15.67 -16.88 1.55
N LEU A 239 15.50 -17.48 2.73
CA LEU A 239 15.79 -16.82 4.01
C LEU A 239 17.28 -16.50 4.17
N ALA A 240 18.17 -17.44 3.83
CA ALA A 240 19.61 -17.22 3.90
C ALA A 240 20.09 -16.18 2.86
N ALA A 241 19.46 -16.13 1.68
CA ALA A 241 19.73 -15.10 0.68
C ALA A 241 19.28 -13.70 1.14
N ARG A 242 18.17 -13.63 1.90
CA ARG A 242 17.66 -12.39 2.49
C ARG A 242 18.49 -11.93 3.68
N ASN A 243 18.82 -12.85 4.58
CA ASN A 243 19.61 -12.61 5.79
C ASN A 243 20.41 -13.86 6.14
N SER A 244 21.71 -13.85 5.81
CA SER A 244 22.63 -14.95 6.11
C SER A 244 22.90 -15.14 7.61
N ASN A 245 22.60 -14.12 8.42
CA ASN A 245 22.77 -14.10 9.87
C ASN A 245 21.42 -14.19 10.60
N PHE A 246 20.40 -14.81 10.00
CA PHE A 246 19.09 -14.96 10.61
C PHE A 246 19.19 -15.61 12.01
N ASN A 247 18.79 -14.87 13.04
CA ASN A 247 19.01 -15.18 14.46
C ASN A 247 17.71 -15.37 15.26
N LYS A 248 16.54 -15.31 14.61
CA LYS A 248 15.24 -15.45 15.29
C LYS A 248 14.89 -16.93 15.48
N PRO A 249 14.13 -17.29 16.54
CA PRO A 249 13.55 -18.62 16.68
C PRO A 249 12.76 -19.05 15.44
N ALA A 250 13.05 -20.24 14.92
CA ALA A 250 12.36 -20.80 13.76
C ALA A 250 12.07 -22.30 13.96
N LEU A 251 10.79 -22.63 14.03
CA LEU A 251 10.30 -24.01 14.16
C LEU A 251 9.78 -24.52 12.82
N TYR A 252 10.03 -25.79 12.50
CA TYR A 252 9.67 -26.39 11.22
C TYR A 252 8.94 -27.71 11.43
N PHE A 253 7.72 -27.81 10.90
CA PHE A 253 6.89 -29.01 10.95
C PHE A 253 6.58 -29.47 9.53
N ARG A 254 6.89 -30.74 9.22
CA ARG A 254 6.54 -31.36 7.94
C ARG A 254 5.60 -32.51 8.19
N GLN A 255 4.35 -32.38 7.78
CA GLN A 255 3.28 -33.29 8.15
C GLN A 255 3.57 -34.75 7.75
N GLN A 256 4.12 -35.01 6.57
CA GLN A 256 4.45 -36.36 6.10
C GLN A 256 5.62 -37.03 6.85
N GLU A 257 6.24 -36.37 7.83
CA GLU A 257 7.22 -36.97 8.75
C GLU A 257 6.58 -37.50 10.05
N TRP A 258 5.27 -37.30 10.24
CA TRP A 258 4.53 -37.65 11.44
C TRP A 258 3.52 -38.77 11.19
N ASN A 259 3.32 -39.63 12.21
CA ASN A 259 2.32 -40.69 12.18
C ASN A 259 0.94 -40.22 12.67
N SER A 260 0.85 -39.05 13.29
CA SER A 260 -0.37 -38.45 13.82
C SER A 260 -0.35 -36.93 13.65
N GLU A 261 -1.38 -36.38 13.01
CA GLU A 261 -1.57 -34.94 12.90
C GLU A 261 -1.73 -34.31 14.29
N GLU A 262 -2.46 -34.97 15.19
CA GLU A 262 -2.71 -34.46 16.55
C GLU A 262 -1.42 -34.32 17.36
N GLU A 263 -0.53 -35.33 17.31
CA GLU A 263 0.76 -35.28 18.01
C GLU A 263 1.67 -34.18 17.44
N MET A 264 1.66 -33.98 16.10
CA MET A 264 2.38 -32.89 15.45
C MET A 264 1.87 -31.53 15.96
N MET A 265 0.54 -31.34 15.98
CA MET A 265 -0.08 -30.09 16.38
C MET A 265 0.16 -29.76 17.85
N GLN A 266 0.05 -30.75 18.74
CA GLN A 266 0.37 -30.58 20.17
C GLN A 266 1.86 -30.23 20.37
N THR A 267 2.75 -30.87 19.62
CA THR A 267 4.19 -30.55 19.66
C THR A 267 4.45 -29.14 19.14
N ALA A 268 3.83 -28.74 18.04
CA ALA A 268 3.97 -27.41 17.46
C ALA A 268 3.49 -26.32 18.41
N LEU A 269 2.36 -26.53 19.08
CA LEU A 269 1.85 -25.63 20.11
C LEU A 269 2.81 -25.51 21.28
N LYS A 270 3.26 -26.64 21.84
CA LYS A 270 4.18 -26.64 22.97
C LYS A 270 5.50 -25.95 22.63
N GLN A 271 6.12 -26.28 21.50
CA GLN A 271 7.39 -25.67 21.11
C GLN A 271 7.24 -24.18 20.79
N THR A 272 6.18 -23.79 20.08
CA THR A 272 5.89 -22.37 19.80
C THR A 272 5.72 -21.59 21.11
N TYR A 273 4.94 -22.11 22.04
CA TYR A 273 4.73 -21.52 23.36
C TYR A 273 6.05 -21.37 24.15
N GLU A 274 6.87 -22.41 24.24
CA GLU A 274 8.14 -22.35 24.97
C GLU A 274 9.12 -21.35 24.34
N CYS A 275 9.16 -21.25 23.00
CA CYS A 275 9.96 -20.22 22.34
C CYS A 275 9.44 -18.81 22.65
N MET A 276 8.12 -18.57 22.57
CA MET A 276 7.53 -17.27 22.92
C MET A 276 7.82 -16.90 24.39
N LYS A 277 7.73 -17.87 25.30
CA LYS A 277 8.04 -17.68 26.72
C LYS A 277 9.50 -17.32 26.98
N ALA A 278 10.41 -17.81 26.15
CA ALA A 278 11.84 -17.53 26.24
C ALA A 278 12.25 -16.20 25.58
N VAL A 279 11.33 -15.50 24.90
CA VAL A 279 11.60 -14.16 24.37
C VAL A 279 11.75 -13.19 25.55
N GLU A 280 12.90 -12.55 25.64
CA GLU A 280 13.17 -11.54 26.66
C GLU A 280 12.19 -10.37 26.49
N PRO A 281 11.56 -9.89 27.58
CA PRO A 281 10.68 -8.73 27.51
C PRO A 281 11.43 -7.49 27.00
N GLN A 282 11.06 -7.03 25.81
CA GLN A 282 11.56 -5.78 25.23
C GLN A 282 10.53 -4.68 25.41
N SER A 283 11.01 -3.47 25.69
CA SER A 283 10.20 -2.25 25.68
C SER A 283 10.53 -1.42 24.46
N ARG A 284 9.56 -0.67 23.95
CA ARG A 284 9.82 0.32 22.91
C ARG A 284 10.71 1.43 23.46
N VAL A 285 11.59 1.96 22.63
CA VAL A 285 12.47 3.08 22.94
C VAL A 285 12.35 4.15 21.88
N ASP A 286 12.57 5.41 22.26
CA ASP A 286 12.60 6.51 21.31
C ASP A 286 13.76 6.33 20.31
N VAL A 287 13.41 6.24 19.03
CA VAL A 287 14.37 6.19 17.93
C VAL A 287 14.09 7.30 16.91
N PRO A 288 15.10 7.81 16.21
CA PRO A 288 14.91 8.81 15.17
C PRO A 288 13.94 8.37 14.06
N LEU A 289 13.21 9.34 13.48
CA LEU A 289 12.25 9.07 12.40
C LEU A 289 12.87 8.45 11.14
N PHE A 290 14.18 8.56 10.91
CA PHE A 290 14.85 7.94 9.77
C PHE A 290 14.82 6.41 9.78
N HIS A 291 14.46 5.77 10.91
CA HIS A 291 14.23 4.33 10.96
C HIS A 291 12.85 3.90 10.42
N LEU A 292 11.97 4.84 10.06
CA LEU A 292 10.69 4.52 9.43
C LEU A 292 10.86 4.17 7.96
N LYS A 293 10.13 3.14 7.55
CA LYS A 293 9.97 2.69 6.17
C LYS A 293 8.49 2.70 5.83
N LEU A 294 8.06 3.72 5.10
CA LEU A 294 6.66 4.00 4.82
C LEU A 294 6.20 3.41 3.48
N GLY A 295 5.25 2.49 3.49
CA GLY A 295 4.56 2.08 2.26
C GLY A 295 3.40 3.03 1.93
N VAL A 296 3.22 3.37 0.65
CA VAL A 296 2.07 4.16 0.18
C VAL A 296 1.32 3.43 -0.94
N LYS A 297 0.01 3.32 -0.79
CA LYS A 297 -0.88 2.54 -1.66
C LYS A 297 -2.25 3.21 -1.76
N CYS A 298 -2.88 3.15 -2.92
CA CYS A 298 -4.30 3.46 -3.08
C CYS A 298 -5.14 2.18 -3.13
N GLY A 299 -6.29 2.17 -2.47
CA GLY A 299 -7.34 1.19 -2.71
C GLY A 299 -8.31 1.67 -3.80
N ALA A 300 -9.60 1.55 -3.52
CA ALA A 300 -10.66 2.05 -4.39
C ALA A 300 -10.56 3.57 -4.63
N SER A 301 -9.92 3.97 -5.73
CA SER A 301 -9.68 5.36 -6.11
C SER A 301 -10.94 6.05 -6.61
N ASP A 302 -11.12 7.31 -6.25
CA ASP A 302 -12.15 8.20 -6.80
C ASP A 302 -11.50 9.43 -7.48
N GLY A 303 -12.30 10.27 -8.13
CA GLY A 303 -11.76 11.47 -8.80
C GLY A 303 -11.19 12.54 -7.86
N PHE A 304 -11.28 12.37 -6.54
CA PHE A 304 -10.60 13.22 -5.56
C PHE A 304 -9.27 12.62 -5.06
N SER A 305 -9.00 11.33 -5.28
CA SER A 305 -7.76 10.66 -4.87
C SER A 305 -6.50 11.45 -5.20
N GLY A 306 -6.36 11.90 -6.45
CA GLY A 306 -5.21 12.68 -6.92
C GLY A 306 -5.12 14.13 -6.40
N ILE A 307 -6.12 14.59 -5.65
CA ILE A 307 -6.26 15.98 -5.17
C ILE A 307 -6.12 16.07 -3.65
N SER A 308 -6.60 15.06 -2.91
CA SER A 308 -6.59 15.03 -1.45
C SER A 308 -5.63 13.98 -0.89
N GLY A 309 -6.07 12.72 -0.79
CA GLY A 309 -5.36 11.66 -0.09
C GLY A 309 -3.98 11.36 -0.68
N ASN A 310 -3.86 11.24 -2.00
CA ASN A 310 -2.59 10.92 -2.65
C ASN A 310 -1.53 12.00 -2.45
N PRO A 311 -1.79 13.29 -2.75
CA PRO A 311 -0.80 14.33 -2.50
C PRO A 311 -0.51 14.53 -1.01
N ALA A 312 -1.47 14.24 -0.11
CA ALA A 312 -1.21 14.30 1.33
C ALA A 312 -0.19 13.23 1.77
N MET A 313 -0.36 11.98 1.31
CA MET A 313 0.64 10.93 1.48
C MET A 313 1.98 11.31 0.84
N GLY A 314 1.94 11.96 -0.33
CA GLY A 314 3.14 12.41 -1.03
C GLY A 314 3.99 13.38 -0.22
N LEU A 315 3.39 14.35 0.47
CA LEU A 315 4.13 15.26 1.35
C LEU A 315 4.70 14.52 2.57
N VAL A 316 3.97 13.56 3.13
CA VAL A 316 4.48 12.72 4.23
C VAL A 316 5.68 11.89 3.77
N SER A 317 5.61 11.30 2.57
CA SER A 317 6.72 10.61 1.91
C SER A 317 7.94 11.54 1.76
N ASP A 318 7.76 12.74 1.21
CA ASP A 318 8.85 13.70 0.98
C ASP A 318 9.48 14.19 2.30
N TRP A 319 8.69 14.45 3.34
CA TRP A 319 9.22 14.79 4.67
C TRP A 319 10.04 13.65 5.26
N LEU A 320 9.54 12.42 5.19
CA LEU A 320 10.27 11.26 5.71
C LEU A 320 11.58 11.02 4.95
N VAL A 321 11.55 11.11 3.62
CA VAL A 321 12.76 11.01 2.78
C VAL A 321 13.76 12.11 3.13
N THR A 322 13.30 13.34 3.33
CA THR A 322 14.17 14.47 3.73
C THR A 322 14.78 14.27 5.12
N LEU A 323 14.07 13.62 6.03
CA LEU A 323 14.58 13.24 7.36
C LEU A 323 15.55 12.06 7.32
N GLY A 324 15.75 11.42 6.16
CA GLY A 324 16.65 10.29 5.96
C GLY A 324 15.98 8.91 6.06
N GLY A 325 14.66 8.85 6.21
CA GLY A 325 13.90 7.59 6.16
C GLY A 325 13.58 7.17 4.73
N ALA A 326 12.80 6.10 4.58
CA ALA A 326 12.42 5.57 3.27
C ALA A 326 10.92 5.54 3.04
N SER A 327 10.52 5.65 1.77
CA SER A 327 9.16 5.40 1.33
C SER A 327 9.11 4.48 0.10
N GLY A 328 8.13 3.58 0.05
CA GLY A 328 7.88 2.68 -1.06
C GLY A 328 6.56 3.01 -1.75
N LEU A 329 6.61 3.37 -3.04
CA LEU A 329 5.45 3.55 -3.91
C LEU A 329 5.13 2.25 -4.64
N ALA A 330 3.95 1.69 -4.38
CA ALA A 330 3.46 0.47 -5.02
C ALA A 330 2.69 0.73 -6.33
N GLU A 331 2.14 -0.35 -6.90
CA GLU A 331 1.14 -0.36 -7.98
C GLU A 331 1.66 0.05 -9.36
N PHE A 332 2.51 -0.79 -9.97
CA PHE A 332 3.06 -0.49 -11.30
C PHE A 332 1.97 -0.28 -12.38
N PRO A 333 0.88 -1.07 -12.42
CA PRO A 333 -0.22 -0.79 -13.34
C PRO A 333 -0.85 0.59 -13.17
N GLU A 334 -0.81 1.15 -11.95
CA GLU A 334 -1.33 2.50 -11.63
C GLU A 334 -0.29 3.60 -11.93
N LEU A 335 0.84 3.25 -12.54
CA LEU A 335 1.84 4.20 -13.03
C LEU A 335 1.86 4.24 -14.58
N CYS A 336 0.94 3.53 -15.24
CA CYS A 336 0.81 3.58 -16.69
C CYS A 336 0.28 4.93 -17.15
N GLY A 337 1.02 5.60 -18.03
CA GLY A 337 0.82 7.00 -18.37
C GLY A 337 1.49 8.01 -17.43
N ALA A 338 2.19 7.56 -16.38
CA ALA A 338 3.04 8.40 -15.52
C ALA A 338 4.55 8.06 -15.66
N GLU A 339 4.92 7.19 -16.60
CA GLU A 339 6.27 6.65 -16.74
C GLU A 339 7.32 7.72 -17.00
N GLY A 340 6.95 8.77 -17.76
CA GLY A 340 7.84 9.90 -18.02
C GLY A 340 8.26 10.63 -16.74
N ASP A 341 7.33 10.84 -15.80
CA ASP A 341 7.65 11.44 -14.50
C ASP A 341 8.53 10.51 -13.67
N MET A 342 8.18 9.21 -13.61
CA MET A 342 8.94 8.22 -12.85
C MET A 342 10.38 8.11 -13.36
N VAL A 343 10.57 7.96 -14.68
CA VAL A 343 11.90 7.85 -15.29
C VAL A 343 12.72 9.13 -15.11
N LYS A 344 12.08 10.30 -15.20
CA LYS A 344 12.76 11.58 -14.94
C LYS A 344 13.31 11.65 -13.51
N ARG A 345 12.58 11.10 -12.54
CA ARG A 345 12.92 11.13 -11.10
C ARG A 345 13.91 10.06 -10.66
N CYS A 346 14.07 8.97 -11.42
CA CYS A 346 15.07 7.94 -11.13
C CYS A 346 16.49 8.51 -11.17
N VAL A 347 17.23 8.32 -10.06
CA VAL A 347 18.61 8.81 -9.90
C VAL A 347 19.58 8.06 -10.81
N SER A 348 19.41 6.74 -10.96
CA SER A 348 20.31 5.90 -11.75
C SER A 348 19.69 5.49 -13.09
N PHE A 349 20.53 5.32 -14.12
CA PHE A 349 20.10 4.76 -15.41
C PHE A 349 19.60 3.31 -15.26
N GLU A 350 20.19 2.55 -14.35
CA GLU A 350 19.80 1.17 -14.07
C GLU A 350 18.35 1.09 -13.57
N ASP A 351 17.97 1.99 -12.64
CA ASP A 351 16.61 2.09 -12.13
C ASP A 351 15.62 2.56 -13.20
N LYS A 352 16.01 3.54 -14.03
CA LYS A 352 15.20 3.96 -15.19
C LYS A 352 14.85 2.77 -16.09
N ARG A 353 15.87 1.98 -16.46
CA ARG A 353 15.69 0.79 -17.30
C ARG A 353 14.88 -0.28 -16.57
N LYS A 354 15.20 -0.57 -15.30
CA LYS A 354 14.51 -1.60 -14.50
C LYS A 354 13.02 -1.30 -14.36
N PHE A 355 12.63 -0.04 -14.15
CA PHE A 355 11.24 0.38 -14.10
C PHE A 355 10.51 0.09 -15.43
N LEU A 356 11.08 0.51 -16.55
CA LEU A 356 10.47 0.27 -17.86
C LEU A 356 10.41 -1.22 -18.20
N ASP A 357 11.45 -2.00 -17.89
CA ASP A 357 11.46 -3.46 -18.11
C ASP A 357 10.39 -4.18 -17.29
N LEU A 358 10.10 -3.70 -16.07
CA LEU A 358 9.02 -4.22 -15.22
C LEU A 358 7.64 -3.87 -15.78
N MET A 359 7.44 -2.63 -16.22
CA MET A 359 6.20 -2.20 -16.89
C MET A 359 5.94 -3.00 -18.16
N GLU A 360 6.97 -3.17 -19.01
CA GLU A 360 6.87 -3.94 -20.25
C GLU A 360 6.56 -5.42 -19.98
N ARG A 361 7.15 -6.03 -18.94
CA ARG A 361 6.81 -7.40 -18.52
C ARG A 361 5.34 -7.51 -18.11
N TYR A 362 4.84 -6.54 -17.35
CA TYR A 362 3.44 -6.53 -16.92
C TYR A 362 2.50 -6.38 -18.12
N GLU A 363 2.82 -5.46 -19.04
CA GLU A 363 2.06 -5.21 -20.27
C GLU A 363 2.07 -6.43 -21.19
N LYS A 364 3.19 -7.16 -21.30
CA LYS A 364 3.25 -8.44 -22.04
C LYS A 364 2.29 -9.48 -21.47
N THR A 365 2.20 -9.59 -20.15
CA THR A 365 1.26 -10.50 -19.50
C THR A 365 -0.19 -10.06 -19.71
N ALA A 366 -0.49 -8.76 -19.60
CA ALA A 366 -1.82 -8.22 -19.88
C ALA A 366 -2.26 -8.55 -21.32
N ASN A 367 -1.39 -8.28 -22.31
CA ASN A 367 -1.66 -8.53 -23.72
C ASN A 367 -1.89 -10.01 -24.03
N PHE A 368 -1.19 -10.91 -23.33
CA PHE A 368 -1.45 -12.35 -23.45
C PHE A 368 -2.91 -12.73 -23.12
N PHE A 369 -3.55 -11.99 -22.21
CA PHE A 369 -4.97 -12.15 -21.85
C PHE A 369 -5.91 -11.22 -22.64
N ASN A 370 -5.45 -10.62 -23.75
CA ASN A 370 -6.21 -9.68 -24.59
C ASN A 370 -6.72 -8.43 -23.83
N THR A 371 -5.92 -7.92 -22.90
CA THR A 371 -6.15 -6.65 -22.21
C THR A 371 -4.85 -5.84 -22.19
N THR A 372 -4.92 -4.55 -21.88
CA THR A 372 -3.76 -3.67 -21.72
C THR A 372 -3.78 -3.03 -20.35
N ILE A 373 -2.64 -2.55 -19.85
CA ILE A 373 -2.65 -1.76 -18.61
C ILE A 373 -3.44 -0.46 -18.80
N ALA A 374 -3.47 0.11 -20.01
CA ALA A 374 -4.24 1.33 -20.28
C ALA A 374 -5.77 1.15 -20.16
N ASP A 375 -6.28 -0.10 -20.12
CA ASP A 375 -7.69 -0.44 -19.86
C ASP A 375 -8.05 -0.46 -18.37
N ASN A 376 -7.11 -0.12 -17.49
CA ASN A 376 -7.24 -0.17 -16.03
C ASN A 376 -8.34 0.73 -15.41
N PRO A 377 -8.78 1.86 -16.00
CA PRO A 377 -9.93 2.60 -15.48
C PRO A 377 -11.22 1.76 -15.50
N SER A 378 -11.75 1.43 -14.33
CA SER A 378 -13.02 0.71 -14.21
C SER A 378 -14.22 1.61 -14.54
N PRO A 379 -15.42 1.03 -14.83
CA PRO A 379 -16.65 1.82 -14.98
C PRO A 379 -16.93 2.76 -13.81
N GLY A 380 -16.61 2.35 -12.58
CA GLY A 380 -16.72 3.18 -11.37
C GLY A 380 -15.75 4.36 -11.40
N ASN A 381 -14.50 4.15 -11.84
CA ASN A 381 -13.52 5.25 -11.97
C ASN A 381 -13.94 6.27 -13.03
N ILE A 382 -14.44 5.79 -14.18
CA ILE A 382 -14.94 6.66 -15.26
C ILE A 382 -16.13 7.50 -14.77
N ALA A 383 -17.08 6.87 -14.05
CA ALA A 383 -18.20 7.59 -13.44
C ALA A 383 -17.75 8.68 -12.46
N ASP A 384 -16.65 8.44 -11.74
CA ASP A 384 -16.03 9.37 -10.80
C ASP A 384 -15.00 10.33 -11.44
N GLY A 385 -14.96 10.46 -12.78
CA GLY A 385 -14.18 11.49 -13.47
C GLY A 385 -12.71 11.12 -13.76
N LEU A 386 -12.33 9.86 -13.58
CA LEU A 386 -11.03 9.31 -13.99
C LEU A 386 -11.17 8.64 -15.36
N ILE A 387 -11.27 9.47 -16.41
CA ILE A 387 -11.73 9.05 -17.74
C ILE A 387 -10.61 8.59 -18.70
N THR A 388 -9.35 8.82 -18.35
CA THR A 388 -8.18 8.20 -19.02
C THR A 388 -7.27 7.60 -17.98
N ASP A 389 -6.53 6.56 -18.36
CA ASP A 389 -5.57 5.95 -17.45
C ASP A 389 -4.47 6.94 -17.02
N ALA A 390 -3.97 7.79 -17.92
CA ALA A 390 -3.00 8.81 -17.54
C ALA A 390 -3.55 9.83 -16.50
N ILE A 391 -4.83 10.20 -16.52
CA ILE A 391 -5.45 11.03 -15.47
C ILE A 391 -5.43 10.29 -14.11
N LYS A 392 -5.73 8.99 -14.12
CA LYS A 392 -5.72 8.14 -12.92
C LYS A 392 -4.30 7.98 -12.39
N SER A 393 -3.38 7.56 -13.25
CA SER A 393 -2.02 7.18 -12.91
C SER A 393 -1.15 8.37 -12.48
N THR A 394 -1.31 9.55 -13.10
CA THR A 394 -0.61 10.76 -12.64
C THR A 394 -1.07 11.20 -11.25
N GLY A 395 -2.37 11.06 -10.94
CA GLY A 395 -2.91 11.24 -9.60
C GLY A 395 -2.44 10.16 -8.61
N ALA A 396 -2.30 8.91 -9.06
CA ALA A 396 -1.78 7.80 -8.27
C ALA A 396 -0.27 7.94 -7.99
N ALA A 397 0.51 8.51 -8.89
CA ALA A 397 1.94 8.77 -8.69
C ALA A 397 2.22 9.79 -7.58
N LYS A 398 1.27 10.71 -7.30
CA LYS A 398 1.41 11.71 -6.23
C LYS A 398 1.57 11.10 -4.84
N LYS A 399 1.18 9.84 -4.63
CA LYS A 399 1.37 9.11 -3.37
C LYS A 399 2.83 9.07 -2.92
N GLY A 400 3.77 8.92 -3.87
CA GLY A 400 5.20 8.88 -3.60
C GLY A 400 5.83 10.26 -3.39
N GLY A 401 5.05 11.34 -3.52
CA GLY A 401 5.56 12.71 -3.45
C GLY A 401 6.36 13.10 -4.68
N THR A 402 7.35 13.96 -4.48
CA THR A 402 8.21 14.54 -5.51
C THR A 402 9.69 14.17 -5.34
N SER A 403 10.04 13.43 -4.30
CA SER A 403 11.41 12.98 -4.05
C SER A 403 12.02 12.24 -5.25
N PRO A 404 13.35 12.34 -5.46
CA PRO A 404 14.09 11.49 -6.38
C PRO A 404 13.90 10.03 -6.03
N ILE A 405 13.77 9.18 -7.05
CA ILE A 405 13.63 7.73 -6.90
C ILE A 405 15.02 7.14 -6.78
N SER A 406 15.35 6.62 -5.59
CA SER A 406 16.64 6.05 -5.24
C SER A 406 16.78 4.57 -5.59
N ALA A 407 15.67 3.87 -5.81
CA ALA A 407 15.67 2.46 -6.21
C ALA A 407 14.37 2.03 -6.88
N VAL A 408 14.47 1.02 -7.74
CA VAL A 408 13.34 0.26 -8.28
C VAL A 408 13.47 -1.20 -7.84
N CYS A 409 12.47 -1.73 -7.15
CA CYS A 409 12.47 -3.05 -6.54
C CYS A 409 11.45 -3.97 -7.24
N ASP A 410 11.84 -5.19 -7.61
CA ASP A 410 10.90 -6.23 -8.04
C ASP A 410 10.15 -6.79 -6.80
N TYR A 411 9.11 -7.60 -7.00
CA TYR A 411 8.31 -8.16 -5.90
C TYR A 411 9.16 -9.04 -4.97
N ALA A 412 9.07 -8.80 -3.66
CA ALA A 412 9.90 -9.36 -2.58
C ALA A 412 11.35 -8.86 -2.49
N GLU A 413 11.81 -8.01 -3.41
CA GLU A 413 13.12 -7.38 -3.32
C GLU A 413 13.13 -6.31 -2.20
N PRO A 414 14.16 -6.27 -1.32
CA PRO A 414 14.23 -5.27 -0.26
C PRO A 414 14.45 -3.87 -0.83
N MET A 415 13.76 -2.88 -0.27
CA MET A 415 14.06 -1.49 -0.55
C MET A 415 15.17 -0.94 0.38
N PRO A 416 15.96 0.05 -0.06
CA PRO A 416 16.97 0.72 0.77
C PRO A 416 16.43 1.29 2.09
N ASP A 417 17.33 1.64 3.00
CA ASP A 417 16.99 2.25 4.29
C ASP A 417 16.56 3.73 4.19
N SER A 418 16.86 4.38 3.07
CA SER A 418 16.54 5.78 2.83
C SER A 418 16.11 6.06 1.39
N GLY A 419 15.28 7.09 1.21
CA GLY A 419 14.84 7.56 -0.11
C GLY A 419 13.53 6.96 -0.59
N LEU A 420 13.06 7.41 -1.75
CA LEU A 420 11.86 6.90 -2.39
C LEU A 420 12.20 5.73 -3.29
N SER A 421 11.51 4.60 -3.10
CA SER A 421 11.62 3.41 -3.96
C SER A 421 10.33 3.13 -4.71
N LEU A 422 10.42 2.70 -5.97
CA LEU A 422 9.28 2.10 -6.67
C LEU A 422 9.28 0.59 -6.39
N VAL A 423 8.20 0.07 -5.80
CA VAL A 423 8.06 -1.35 -5.45
C VAL A 423 7.09 -2.01 -6.41
N CYS A 424 7.57 -2.97 -7.21
CA CYS A 424 6.77 -3.62 -8.23
C CYS A 424 5.72 -4.54 -7.63
N THR A 425 4.47 -4.08 -7.65
CA THR A 425 3.30 -4.82 -7.22
C THR A 425 2.18 -4.67 -8.25
N PRO A 426 1.19 -5.59 -8.27
CA PRO A 426 -0.03 -5.38 -9.04
C PRO A 426 -0.88 -4.28 -8.38
N GLY A 427 -1.97 -3.90 -9.06
CA GLY A 427 -2.97 -2.96 -8.53
C GLY A 427 -3.88 -3.54 -7.44
N ASN A 428 -3.88 -4.87 -7.23
CA ASN A 428 -4.67 -5.49 -6.17
C ASN A 428 -4.21 -5.00 -4.78
N ASP A 429 -5.18 -4.66 -3.94
CA ASP A 429 -4.94 -4.01 -2.66
C ASP A 429 -4.06 -4.83 -1.72
N VAL A 430 -4.40 -6.10 -1.52
CA VAL A 430 -3.68 -6.96 -0.58
C VAL A 430 -2.33 -7.38 -1.15
N ASP A 431 -2.26 -7.74 -2.44
CA ASP A 431 -0.98 -8.11 -3.08
C ASP A 431 0.05 -6.97 -3.01
N ALA A 432 -0.41 -5.73 -3.18
CA ALA A 432 0.44 -4.54 -3.10
C ALA A 432 0.94 -4.27 -1.69
N VAL A 433 0.06 -4.33 -0.69
CA VAL A 433 0.46 -4.20 0.71
C VAL A 433 1.41 -5.32 1.12
N THR A 434 1.17 -6.56 0.68
CA THR A 434 2.12 -7.67 0.87
C THR A 434 3.50 -7.35 0.28
N GLY A 435 3.54 -6.81 -0.95
CA GLY A 435 4.77 -6.43 -1.62
C GLY A 435 5.54 -5.33 -0.89
N LEU A 436 4.85 -4.30 -0.41
CA LEU A 436 5.44 -3.21 0.38
C LEU A 436 6.06 -3.71 1.69
N VAL A 437 5.36 -4.59 2.40
CA VAL A 437 5.85 -5.19 3.64
C VAL A 437 7.04 -6.13 3.37
N ALA A 438 6.98 -6.92 2.30
CA ALA A 438 8.12 -7.74 1.87
C ALA A 438 9.35 -6.90 1.46
N ALA A 439 9.13 -5.69 0.91
CA ALA A 439 10.21 -4.74 0.64
C ALA A 439 10.81 -4.14 1.93
N GLY A 440 10.10 -4.23 3.07
CA GLY A 440 10.57 -3.84 4.41
C GLY A 440 9.84 -2.66 5.02
N CYS A 441 8.70 -2.24 4.48
CA CYS A 441 7.88 -1.17 5.09
C CYS A 441 7.36 -1.58 6.47
N ASN A 442 7.50 -0.73 7.48
CA ASN A 442 7.07 -0.98 8.87
C ASN A 442 5.83 -0.16 9.29
N VAL A 443 5.31 0.71 8.40
CA VAL A 443 3.98 1.33 8.42
C VAL A 443 3.50 1.46 6.97
N VAL A 444 2.20 1.30 6.71
CA VAL A 444 1.60 1.55 5.39
C VAL A 444 0.49 2.58 5.52
N ILE A 445 0.47 3.60 4.66
CA ILE A 445 -0.71 4.45 4.46
C ILE A 445 -1.47 3.95 3.24
N PHE A 446 -2.78 3.77 3.43
CA PHE A 446 -3.69 3.25 2.42
C PHE A 446 -4.82 4.25 2.17
N SER A 447 -4.83 4.93 1.03
CA SER A 447 -5.91 5.87 0.70
C SER A 447 -7.10 5.16 0.06
N THR A 448 -8.32 5.58 0.39
CA THR A 448 -9.53 5.06 -0.25
C THR A 448 -10.60 6.13 -0.43
N GLY A 449 -11.24 6.13 -1.60
CA GLY A 449 -12.40 6.96 -1.91
C GLY A 449 -13.73 6.24 -1.69
N LEU A 450 -13.72 4.93 -1.46
CA LEU A 450 -14.94 4.11 -1.30
C LEU A 450 -14.97 3.25 -0.03
N GLY A 451 -13.86 3.17 0.72
CA GLY A 451 -13.80 2.50 2.03
C GLY A 451 -13.29 1.06 2.00
N THR A 452 -12.24 0.75 1.22
CA THR A 452 -11.67 -0.61 1.23
C THR A 452 -11.13 -0.98 2.62
N PRO A 453 -11.49 -2.16 3.18
CA PRO A 453 -11.04 -2.61 4.50
C PRO A 453 -9.76 -3.46 4.45
N THR A 454 -8.69 -2.98 3.81
CA THR A 454 -7.42 -3.73 3.73
C THR A 454 -6.55 -3.52 4.96
N GLY A 455 -5.95 -4.60 5.46
CA GLY A 455 -4.87 -4.55 6.45
C GLY A 455 -3.69 -5.46 6.11
N ASN A 456 -2.91 -5.87 7.13
CA ASN A 456 -1.75 -6.74 6.97
C ASN A 456 -1.44 -7.47 8.29
N PRO A 457 -0.91 -8.72 8.25
CA PRO A 457 -0.63 -9.47 9.47
C PRO A 457 0.42 -8.86 10.40
N ILE A 458 1.46 -8.20 9.86
CA ILE A 458 2.65 -7.84 10.67
C ILE A 458 2.98 -6.34 10.66
N VAL A 459 2.27 -5.52 9.89
CA VAL A 459 2.53 -4.08 9.74
C VAL A 459 1.20 -3.32 9.82
N PRO A 460 1.10 -2.24 10.61
CA PRO A 460 -0.12 -1.45 10.69
C PRO A 460 -0.42 -0.76 9.35
N VAL A 461 -1.68 -0.86 8.91
CA VAL A 461 -2.19 -0.20 7.70
C VAL A 461 -3.13 0.94 8.12
N LEU A 462 -2.64 2.17 8.01
CA LEU A 462 -3.35 3.41 8.32
C LEU A 462 -4.22 3.82 7.12
N LYS A 463 -5.53 3.71 7.26
CA LYS A 463 -6.49 4.02 6.19
C LYS A 463 -6.91 5.48 6.22
N ILE A 464 -6.78 6.15 5.07
CA ILE A 464 -7.16 7.55 4.92
C ILE A 464 -8.27 7.71 3.89
N SER A 465 -9.24 8.58 4.15
CA SER A 465 -10.29 8.90 3.16
C SER A 465 -9.86 10.03 2.23
N THR A 466 -10.28 9.96 0.97
CA THR A 466 -10.07 11.05 -0.01
C THR A 466 -11.16 12.13 0.08
N ASN A 467 -12.25 11.85 0.79
CA ASN A 467 -13.37 12.77 0.98
C ASN A 467 -14.01 12.57 2.38
N SER A 468 -14.55 13.65 2.96
CA SER A 468 -15.06 13.64 4.33
C SER A 468 -16.33 12.81 4.49
N ALA A 469 -17.14 12.69 3.43
CA ALA A 469 -18.35 11.87 3.45
C ALA A 469 -18.04 10.38 3.74
N ILE A 470 -16.93 9.86 3.22
CA ILE A 470 -16.48 8.49 3.51
C ILE A 470 -15.91 8.36 4.91
N ALA A 471 -15.13 9.32 5.38
CA ALA A 471 -14.63 9.34 6.76
C ALA A 471 -15.77 9.33 7.79
N GLU A 472 -16.81 10.13 7.58
CA GLU A 472 -17.98 10.17 8.46
C GLU A 472 -18.77 8.86 8.44
N ARG A 473 -19.06 8.35 7.24
CA ARG A 473 -19.88 7.15 7.04
C ARG A 473 -19.20 5.86 7.51
N LEU A 474 -17.88 5.77 7.36
CA LEU A 474 -17.07 4.58 7.66
C LEU A 474 -16.00 4.91 8.72
N SER A 475 -16.37 5.67 9.75
CA SER A 475 -15.48 6.12 10.83
C SER A 475 -14.89 4.98 11.67
N ASP A 476 -15.45 3.78 11.57
CA ASP A 476 -14.94 2.55 12.17
C ASP A 476 -13.82 1.88 11.35
N ILE A 477 -13.67 2.25 10.07
CA ILE A 477 -12.67 1.72 9.12
C ILE A 477 -11.60 2.78 8.78
N ILE A 478 -11.96 4.07 8.74
CA ILE A 478 -11.08 5.18 8.39
C ILE A 478 -10.37 5.73 9.62
N ASP A 479 -9.04 5.88 9.52
CA ASP A 479 -8.19 6.39 10.60
C ASP A 479 -8.01 7.92 10.53
N TYR A 480 -8.01 8.50 9.32
CA TYR A 480 -7.73 9.92 9.10
C TYR A 480 -8.45 10.48 7.87
N ASP A 481 -9.01 11.69 7.98
CA ASP A 481 -9.77 12.34 6.91
C ASP A 481 -8.94 13.36 6.11
N CYS A 482 -8.71 13.10 4.82
CA CYS A 482 -8.07 14.06 3.91
C CYS A 482 -9.07 14.88 3.09
N GLY A 483 -10.37 14.62 3.24
CA GLY A 483 -11.44 15.35 2.57
C GLY A 483 -11.45 16.87 2.76
N PRO A 484 -11.03 17.45 3.90
CA PRO A 484 -11.04 18.91 4.06
C PRO A 484 -10.16 19.66 3.06
N ILE A 485 -9.21 18.98 2.39
CA ILE A 485 -8.44 19.55 1.28
C ILE A 485 -9.37 20.00 0.14
N ILE A 486 -10.40 19.21 -0.16
CA ILE A 486 -11.39 19.50 -1.20
C ILE A 486 -12.21 20.76 -0.84
N ASP A 487 -12.38 21.03 0.45
CA ASP A 487 -13.11 22.20 0.96
C ASP A 487 -12.24 23.47 1.04
N GLY A 488 -10.95 23.36 0.70
CA GLY A 488 -9.99 24.46 0.64
C GLY A 488 -9.03 24.54 1.84
N VAL A 489 -8.99 23.54 2.72
CA VAL A 489 -7.95 23.49 3.75
C VAL A 489 -6.59 23.24 3.07
N PRO A 490 -5.53 24.01 3.40
CA PRO A 490 -4.23 23.82 2.76
C PRO A 490 -3.70 22.40 2.92
N LEU A 491 -3.26 21.80 1.82
CA LEU A 491 -2.67 20.46 1.77
C LEU A 491 -1.58 20.22 2.85
N PRO A 492 -0.63 21.15 3.11
CA PRO A 492 0.36 20.95 4.17
C PRO A 492 -0.24 20.84 5.58
N THR A 493 -1.38 21.50 5.85
CA THR A 493 -2.04 21.42 7.16
C THR A 493 -2.57 20.02 7.43
N ILE A 494 -3.27 19.45 6.45
CA ILE A 494 -3.82 18.09 6.54
C ILE A 494 -2.70 17.04 6.55
N SER A 495 -1.64 17.26 5.76
CA SER A 495 -0.50 16.34 5.70
C SER A 495 0.29 16.31 7.01
N LYS A 496 0.45 17.45 7.69
CA LYS A 496 1.11 17.50 9.02
C LYS A 496 0.39 16.62 10.04
N GLY A 497 -0.94 16.72 10.12
CA GLY A 497 -1.74 15.87 10.99
C GLY A 497 -1.66 14.38 10.61
N LEU A 498 -1.61 14.08 9.31
CA LEU A 498 -1.38 12.71 8.83
C LEU A 498 -0.01 12.18 9.26
N PHE A 499 1.05 12.98 9.16
CA PHE A 499 2.39 12.56 9.59
C PHE A 499 2.46 12.30 11.10
N GLU A 500 1.81 13.15 11.91
CA GLU A 500 1.70 12.91 13.36
C GLU A 500 0.98 11.58 13.63
N ARG A 501 -0.11 11.28 12.93
CA ARG A 501 -0.81 10.00 13.06
C ARG A 501 0.06 8.79 12.66
N VAL A 502 0.92 8.94 11.65
CA VAL A 502 1.91 7.91 11.30
C VAL A 502 2.90 7.68 12.45
N ILE A 503 3.40 8.74 13.08
CA ILE A 503 4.33 8.65 14.22
C ILE A 503 3.65 8.01 15.43
N GLU A 504 2.41 8.38 15.75
CA GLU A 504 1.59 7.77 16.81
C GLU A 504 1.39 6.26 16.53
N THR A 505 1.09 5.91 15.28
CA THR A 505 0.91 4.52 14.84
C THR A 505 2.20 3.71 14.99
N ALA A 506 3.33 4.23 14.50
CA ALA A 506 4.62 3.56 14.63
C ALA A 506 5.05 3.39 16.09
N SER A 507 4.71 4.37 16.95
CA SER A 507 5.00 4.37 18.38
C SER A 507 4.12 3.40 19.18
N GLY A 508 3.04 2.90 18.59
CA GLY A 508 2.00 2.13 19.29
C GLY A 508 1.09 2.98 20.18
N ASP A 509 1.14 4.31 20.06
CA ASP A 509 0.29 5.25 20.80
C ASP A 509 -1.10 5.39 20.12
N TYR A 510 -1.23 4.97 18.86
CA TYR A 510 -2.50 4.84 18.13
C TYR A 510 -2.65 3.44 17.52
N GLN A 511 -3.79 2.80 17.73
CA GLN A 511 -4.14 1.53 17.08
C GLN A 511 -4.98 1.81 15.83
N VAL A 512 -4.47 1.40 14.67
CA VAL A 512 -5.20 1.56 13.40
C VAL A 512 -6.47 0.72 13.38
N GLN A 513 -7.47 1.19 12.63
CA GLN A 513 -8.75 0.50 12.50
C GLN A 513 -8.60 -0.91 11.93
N ALA A 514 -7.62 -1.14 11.04
CA ALA A 514 -7.34 -2.47 10.49
C ALA A 514 -7.00 -3.47 11.60
N ASP A 515 -6.08 -3.13 12.48
CA ASP A 515 -5.66 -3.98 13.60
C ASP A 515 -6.79 -4.17 14.63
N ARG A 516 -7.56 -3.11 14.90
CA ARG A 516 -8.73 -3.18 15.80
C ARG A 516 -9.78 -4.17 15.28
N LEU A 517 -10.00 -4.18 13.97
CA LEU A 517 -10.95 -5.04 13.27
C LEU A 517 -10.34 -6.40 12.84
N GLU A 518 -9.09 -6.69 13.24
CA GLU A 518 -8.37 -7.92 12.90
C GLU A 518 -8.26 -8.19 11.39
N GLN A 519 -8.12 -7.12 10.58
CA GLN A 519 -7.90 -7.17 9.14
C GLN A 519 -6.45 -7.57 8.84
N PHE A 520 -6.15 -8.86 8.96
CA PHE A 520 -4.80 -9.42 8.75
C PHE A 520 -4.65 -10.03 7.35
N ASP A 521 -4.84 -9.20 6.32
CA ASP A 521 -4.92 -9.67 4.94
C ASP A 521 -3.55 -9.98 4.33
N PHE A 522 -3.45 -11.14 3.67
CA PHE A 522 -2.25 -11.53 2.94
C PHE A 522 -2.63 -12.27 1.66
N LEU A 523 -2.11 -11.78 0.53
CA LEU A 523 -2.19 -12.43 -0.77
C LEU A 523 -0.81 -12.45 -1.42
N LEU A 524 -0.61 -13.42 -2.30
CA LEU A 524 0.61 -13.60 -3.08
C LEU A 524 0.32 -13.31 -4.54
N TRP A 525 1.09 -12.39 -5.10
CA TRP A 525 1.05 -12.14 -6.52
C TRP A 525 1.66 -13.31 -7.31
N LYS A 526 0.80 -14.14 -7.92
CA LYS A 526 1.19 -15.14 -8.92
C LYS A 526 1.44 -14.47 -10.27
N ARG A 527 2.57 -14.78 -10.90
CA ARG A 527 2.93 -14.25 -12.23
C ARG A 527 2.80 -15.31 -13.33
N SER A 528 2.55 -16.56 -12.94
CA SER A 528 2.35 -17.68 -13.86
C SER A 528 0.92 -18.21 -13.82
N LEU A 529 0.68 -19.29 -14.56
CA LEU A 529 -0.58 -20.04 -14.57
C LEU A 529 -0.49 -21.23 -13.61
N ASP A 530 -1.64 -21.60 -13.04
CA ASP A 530 -1.79 -22.92 -12.40
C ASP A 530 -1.87 -24.00 -13.52
N LEU A 531 -1.11 -25.09 -13.38
CA LEU A 531 -0.93 -26.14 -14.40
C LEU A 531 -1.85 -27.34 -14.20
#